data_AF-A0A8H6ZVB0-F1
#
_entry.id   AF-A0A8H6ZVB0-F1
#
_cell.length_a   1.000
_cell.length_b   1.000
_cell.length_c   1.000
_cell.angle_alpha   90.00
_cell.angle_beta   90.00
_cell.angle_gamma   90.00
#
_symmetry.space_group_name_H-M   'P 1'
#
loop_
_entity.id
_entity.type
_entity.pdbx_description
1 polymer ?
#
loop_
_entity_poly.entity_id
_entity_poly.type
_entity_poly.pdbx_seq_one_letter_code
_entity_poly.pdbx_strand_id
1 'polypeptide(L)' 'MALIEVIANDRLGRKVRVKCSPDDTVGDLKKLIAAQTGTDWTKIQLKKWYTIYKDHITLGDYEINDGMSLEMY' A
#
# COMPACT_ATOMS: atom_id res chain seq x y z
N MET A 1 11.38 -12.28 7.12
CA MET A 1 10.49 -11.64 8.11
C MET A 1 9.06 -12.15 7.90
N ALA A 2 8.16 -11.95 8.85
CA ALA A 2 6.76 -12.38 8.72
C ALA A 2 6.01 -11.47 7.73
N LEU A 3 5.12 -12.05 6.93
CA LEU A 3 4.20 -11.29 6.05
C LEU A 3 3.29 -10.40 6.91
N ILE A 4 3.01 -9.20 6.42
CA ILE A 4 2.06 -8.25 7.00
C ILE A 4 0.84 -8.09 6.10
N GLU A 5 -0.31 -7.76 6.68
CA GLU A 5 -1.53 -7.42 5.96
C GLU A 5 -1.79 -5.90 6.05
N VAL A 6 -1.71 -5.22 4.91
CA VAL A 6 -1.95 -3.78 4.78
C VAL A 6 -3.32 -3.54 4.16
N ILE A 7 -4.04 -2.53 4.64
CA ILE A 7 -5.38 -2.17 4.14
C ILE A 7 -5.29 -0.86 3.36
N ALA A 8 -5.60 -0.88 2.06
CA ALA A 8 -5.73 0.31 1.23
C ALA A 8 -7.21 0.68 1.06
N ASN A 9 -7.59 1.91 1.43
CA ASN A 9 -8.97 2.39 1.37
C ASN A 9 -9.10 3.51 0.35
N ASP A 10 -10.02 3.38 -0.60
CA ASP A 10 -10.31 4.47 -1.54
C ASP A 10 -11.32 5.48 -0.99
N ARG A 11 -11.51 6.58 -1.73
CA ARG A 11 -12.49 7.62 -1.41
C ARG A 11 -13.95 7.17 -1.53
N LEU A 12 -14.21 6.06 -2.21
CA LEU A 12 -15.55 5.49 -2.41
C LEU A 12 -15.90 4.44 -1.34
N GLY A 13 -14.98 4.18 -0.39
CA GLY A 13 -15.16 3.23 0.71
C GLY A 13 -14.74 1.79 0.39
N ARG A 14 -14.15 1.52 -0.78
CA ARG A 14 -13.55 0.22 -1.10
C ARG A 14 -12.34 -0.02 -0.22
N LYS A 15 -12.26 -1.22 0.36
CA LYS A 15 -11.12 -1.67 1.17
C LYS A 15 -10.44 -2.85 0.49
N VAL A 16 -9.16 -2.70 0.18
CA VAL A 16 -8.32 -3.75 -0.41
C VAL A 16 -7.33 -4.20 0.66
N ARG A 17 -7.30 -5.50 0.95
CA ARG A 17 -6.36 -6.08 1.91
C ARG A 17 -5.28 -6.80 1.15
N VAL A 18 -4.03 -6.44 1.40
CA VAL A 18 -2.88 -6.97 0.67
C VAL A 18 -1.89 -7.55 1.65
N LYS A 19 -1.55 -8.83 1.44
CA LYS A 19 -0.43 -9.46 2.12
C LYS A 19 0.87 -9.12 1.38
N CYS A 20 1.84 -8.59 2.10
CA CYS A 20 3.12 -8.13 1.57
C CYS A 20 4.24 -8.36 2.59
N SER A 21 5.49 -8.27 2.13
CA SER A 21 6.66 -8.29 3.00
C SER A 21 6.99 -6.86 3.46
N PRO A 22 7.45 -6.64 4.71
CA PRO A 22 8.01 -5.35 5.12
C PRO A 22 9.18 -4.88 4.25
N ASP A 23 9.89 -5.82 3.60
CA ASP A 23 11.00 -5.53 2.69
C ASP A 23 10.54 -5.08 1.29
N ASP A 24 9.24 -5.25 0.97
CA ASP A 24 8.70 -4.79 -0.31
C ASP A 24 8.76 -3.27 -0.39
N THR A 25 8.91 -2.73 -1.59
CA THR A 25 8.80 -1.29 -1.79
C THR A 25 7.34 -0.86 -1.84
N VAL A 26 7.08 0.42 -1.58
CA VAL A 26 5.75 1.01 -1.81
C VAL A 26 5.30 0.81 -3.26
N GLY A 27 6.22 0.85 -4.22
CA GLY A 27 5.93 0.55 -5.62
C GLY A 27 5.44 -0.89 -5.83
N ASP A 28 6.01 -1.86 -5.11
CA ASP A 28 5.56 -3.25 -5.17
C ASP A 28 4.20 -3.44 -4.51
N LEU A 29 3.95 -2.78 -3.37
CA LEU A 29 2.63 -2.73 -2.76
C LEU A 29 1.57 -2.16 -3.73
N LYS A 30 1.88 -1.08 -4.46
CA LYS A 30 0.98 -0.53 -5.49
C LYS A 30 0.69 -1.55 -6.59
N LYS A 31 1.69 -2.30 -7.06
CA LYS A 31 1.48 -3.36 -8.07
C LYS A 31 0.58 -4.49 -7.55
N LEU A 32 0.73 -4.88 -6.28
CA LEU A 32 -0.13 -5.88 -5.66
C LEU A 32 -1.59 -5.39 -5.56
N ILE A 33 -1.79 -4.13 -5.17
CA ILE A 33 -3.12 -3.50 -5.14
C ILE A 33 -3.70 -3.40 -6.54
N ALA A 34 -2.90 -2.98 -7.53
CA ALA A 34 -3.28 -2.92 -8.94
C ALA A 34 -3.75 -4.28 -9.47
N ALA A 35 -3.02 -5.35 -9.16
CA ALA A 35 -3.38 -6.71 -9.57
C ALA A 35 -4.74 -7.17 -9.02
N GLN A 36 -5.10 -6.74 -7.80
CA GLN A 36 -6.39 -7.08 -7.20
C GLN A 36 -7.54 -6.16 -7.66
N THR A 37 -7.25 -4.90 -7.96
CA THR A 37 -8.27 -3.89 -8.27
C THR A 37 -8.52 -3.70 -9.77
N GLY A 38 -7.60 -4.16 -10.62
CA GLY A 38 -7.65 -3.93 -12.08
C GLY A 38 -7.24 -2.52 -12.50
N THR A 39 -6.62 -1.74 -11.61
CA THR A 39 -6.15 -0.38 -11.87
C THR A 39 -4.67 -0.38 -12.24
N ASP A 40 -4.23 0.57 -13.08
CA ASP A 40 -2.81 0.79 -13.33
C ASP A 40 -2.09 1.28 -12.06
N TRP A 41 -1.01 0.60 -11.66
CA TRP A 41 -0.24 0.91 -10.45
C TRP A 41 0.32 2.34 -10.46
N THR A 42 0.60 2.90 -11.65
CA THR A 42 1.10 4.28 -11.81
C THR A 42 0.07 5.33 -11.44
N LYS A 43 -1.22 4.97 -11.49
CA LYS A 43 -2.34 5.85 -11.10
C LYS A 43 -2.66 5.77 -9.61
N ILE A 44 -2.16 4.74 -8.91
CA ILE A 44 -2.41 4.54 -7.49
C ILE A 44 -1.45 5.43 -6.70
N GLN A 45 -2.01 6.33 -5.88
CA GLN A 45 -1.25 7.07 -4.87
C GLN A 45 -1.63 6.57 -3.48
N LEU A 46 -0.62 6.11 -2.73
CA LEU A 46 -0.77 5.72 -1.33
C LEU A 46 -0.33 6.88 -0.44
N LYS A 47 -1.17 7.21 0.54
CA LYS A 47 -0.86 8.22 1.55
C LYS A 47 -1.40 7.85 2.92
N LYS A 48 -0.91 8.57 3.92
CA LYS A 48 -1.43 8.56 5.28
C LYS A 48 -1.37 9.98 5.81
N TRP A 49 -2.53 10.59 6.07
CA TRP A 49 -2.60 12.01 6.45
C TRP A 49 -1.91 12.91 5.40
N TYR A 50 -0.84 13.59 5.81
CA TYR A 50 -0.04 14.50 4.97
C TYR A 50 1.14 13.81 4.28
N THR A 51 1.40 12.54 4.59
CA THR A 51 2.55 11.79 4.06
C THR A 51 2.16 11.04 2.80
N ILE A 52 2.81 11.38 1.68
CA ILE A 52 2.74 10.63 0.43
C ILE A 52 3.93 9.66 0.38
N TYR A 53 3.64 8.38 0.21
CA TYR A 53 4.68 7.34 0.18
C TYR A 53 5.37 7.29 -1.18
N LYS A 54 6.70 7.24 -1.16
CA LYS A 54 7.54 7.18 -2.37
C LYS A 54 7.80 5.73 -2.77
N ASP A 55 7.74 5.46 -4.07
CA ASP A 55 7.74 4.11 -4.62
C ASP A 55 9.00 3.28 -4.34
N HIS A 56 10.17 3.92 -4.17
CA HIS A 56 11.46 3.25 -4.01
C HIS A 56 11.86 2.97 -2.56
N ILE A 57 11.04 3.37 -1.59
CA ILE A 57 11.31 3.15 -0.16
C ILE A 57 10.52 1.92 0.28
N THR A 58 11.12 1.13 1.18
CA THR A 58 10.49 -0.10 1.70
C THR A 58 9.33 0.22 2.65
N LEU A 59 8.42 -0.75 2.82
CA LEU A 59 7.33 -0.63 3.80
C LEU A 59 7.89 -0.53 5.23
N GLY A 60 8.95 -1.27 5.53
CA GLY A 60 9.65 -1.27 6.81
C GLY A 60 10.30 0.07 7.15
N ASP A 61 10.99 0.70 6.19
CA ASP A 61 11.61 2.03 6.36
C ASP A 61 10.56 3.12 6.65
N TYR A 62 9.32 2.93 6.17
CA TYR A 62 8.18 3.79 6.45
C TYR A 62 7.39 3.40 7.71
N GLU A 63 7.85 2.38 8.45
CA GLU A 63 7.18 1.83 9.63
C GLU A 63 5.72 1.40 9.34
N ILE A 64 5.48 0.89 8.14
CA ILE A 64 4.18 0.31 7.77
C ILE A 64 4.09 -1.09 8.38
N ASN A 65 3.26 -1.19 9.42
CA ASN A 65 3.10 -2.39 10.22
C ASN A 65 1.85 -3.19 9.83
N ASP A 66 1.75 -4.41 10.36
CA ASP A 66 0.60 -5.29 10.20
C ASP A 66 -0.71 -4.60 10.64
N GLY A 67 -1.77 -4.76 9.83
CA GLY A 67 -3.08 -4.14 10.03
C GLY A 67 -3.14 -2.65 9.73
N MET A 68 -2.06 -2.02 9.26
CA MET A 68 -2.06 -0.59 8.99
C MET A 68 -3.02 -0.24 7.83
N SER A 69 -3.85 0.77 8.08
CA SER A 69 -4.75 1.34 7.08
C SER A 69 -4.08 2.54 6.39
N LEU A 70 -3.99 2.46 5.06
CA LEU A 70 -3.52 3.50 4.14
C LEU A 70 -4.69 4.04 3.31
N GLU A 71 -4.55 5.29 2.87
CA GLU A 71 -5.49 5.93 1.97
C GLU A 71 -4.99 5.78 0.53
N MET A 72 -5.89 5.35 -0.35
CA MET A 72 -5.65 5.11 -1.77
C MET A 72 -6.39 6.14 -2.62
N TYR A 73 -5.66 6.76 -3.54
CA TYR A 73 -6.14 7.78 -4.47
C TYR A 73 -5.92 7.33 -5.90
#